data_AF-A0A396J9J7-F1
#
_entry.id   AF-A0A396J9J7-F1
#
_cell.length_a   1.000
_cell.length_b   1.000
_cell.length_c   1.000
_cell.angle_alpha   90.00
_cell.angle_beta   90.00
_cell.angle_gamma   90.00
#
_symmetry.space_group_name_H-M   'P 1'
#
loop_
_entity.id
_entity.type
_entity.pdbx_description
1 polymer ?
#
loop_
_entity_poly.entity_id
_entity_poly.type
_entity_poly.pdbx_seq_one_letter_code
_entity_poly.pdbx_strand_id
1 'polypeptide(L)'
;MCLKYAELERSVGEIERSRGVYVFASKFAHPRSDQDFWNKWREFEVQRGNEDTFREMLRIKRSVSASYIQTHFILPMQKDQTDKAVTIERKVGFASA
;
A
#
# COMPACT_ATOMS: atom_id res chain seq x y z
N MET A 1 -5.23 -5.43 5.85
CA MET A 1 -5.44 -6.86 6.14
C MET A 1 -4.18 -7.70 5.93
N CYS A 2 -3.39 -7.48 4.86
CA CYS A 2 -2.23 -8.32 4.53
C CYS A 2 -1.08 -8.31 5.55
N LEU A 3 -0.84 -7.20 6.27
CA LEU A 3 0.21 -7.13 7.30
C LEU A 3 -0.02 -8.11 8.46
N LYS A 4 -1.25 -8.25 8.94
CA LYS A 4 -1.60 -9.19 10.02
C LYS A 4 -1.35 -10.64 9.61
N TYR A 5 -1.60 -10.98 8.34
CA TYR A 5 -1.31 -12.31 7.81
C TYR A 5 0.20 -12.55 7.68
N ALA A 6 0.96 -11.57 7.22
CA ALA A 6 2.41 -11.68 7.13
C ALA A 6 3.05 -11.88 8.52
N GLU A 7 2.55 -11.18 9.54
CA GLU A 7 2.96 -11.34 10.94
C GLU A 7 2.58 -12.72 11.52
N LEU A 8 1.37 -13.23 11.19
CA LEU A 8 0.94 -14.57 11.59
C LEU A 8 1.87 -15.65 11.02
N GLU A 9 2.09 -15.66 9.70
CA GLU A 9 2.97 -16.64 9.04
C GLU A 9 4.41 -16.56 9.58
N ARG A 10 4.87 -15.34 9.91
CA ARG A 10 6.17 -15.12 10.58
C ARG A 10 6.20 -15.74 11.98
N SER A 11 5.11 -15.68 12.74
CA SER A 11 5.02 -16.27 14.09
C SER A 11 5.00 -17.80 14.06
N VAL A 12 4.45 -18.39 13.00
CA VAL A 12 4.41 -19.84 12.78
C VAL A 12 5.75 -20.40 12.28
N GLY A 13 6.61 -19.53 11.72
CA GLY A 13 7.94 -19.88 11.21
C GLY A 13 8.00 -20.06 9.69
N GLU A 14 6.89 -19.86 8.99
CA GLU A 14 6.76 -19.99 7.54
C GLU A 14 7.25 -18.73 6.82
N ILE A 15 8.57 -18.56 6.74
CA ILE A 15 9.22 -17.36 6.19
C ILE A 15 8.89 -17.16 4.71
N GLU A 16 8.95 -18.22 3.90
CA GLU A 16 8.65 -18.14 2.46
C GLU A 16 7.21 -17.70 2.20
N ARG A 17 6.27 -18.18 3.01
CA ARG A 17 4.85 -17.82 2.91
C ARG A 17 4.60 -16.38 3.34
N SER A 18 5.23 -15.94 4.43
CA SER A 18 5.21 -14.54 4.86
C SER A 18 5.73 -13.61 3.75
N ARG A 19 6.83 -14.00 3.07
CA ARG A 19 7.37 -13.24 1.92
C ARG A 19 6.38 -13.20 0.75
N GLY A 20 5.73 -14.32 0.42
CA GLY A 20 4.68 -14.37 -0.60
C GLY A 20 3.53 -13.40 -0.31
N VAL A 21 3.14 -13.25 0.96
CA VAL A 21 2.12 -12.27 1.37
C VAL A 21 2.61 -10.83 1.15
N TYR A 22 3.87 -10.51 1.47
CA TYR A 22 4.43 -9.19 1.19
C TYR A 22 4.46 -8.87 -0.31
N VAL A 23 4.89 -9.82 -1.15
CA VAL A 23 4.89 -9.66 -2.61
C VAL A 23 3.47 -9.49 -3.17
N PHE A 24 2.49 -10.20 -2.61
CA PHE A 24 1.09 -10.01 -3.02
C PHE A 24 0.55 -8.64 -2.58
N ALA A 25 0.82 -8.26 -1.33
CA ALA A 25 0.38 -6.99 -0.76
C ALA A 25 1.00 -5.77 -1.47
N SER A 26 2.21 -5.91 -2.03
CA SER A 26 2.90 -4.84 -2.74
C SER A 26 2.16 -4.36 -3.99
N LYS A 27 1.27 -5.18 -4.56
CA LYS A 27 0.41 -4.79 -5.70
C LYS A 27 -0.61 -3.71 -5.33
N PHE A 28 -0.92 -3.58 -4.04
CA PHE A 28 -1.92 -2.65 -3.52
C PHE A 28 -1.30 -1.53 -2.68
N ALA A 29 -0.04 -1.67 -2.27
CA ALA A 29 0.66 -0.71 -1.42
C ALA A 29 1.32 0.41 -2.24
N HIS A 30 0.93 1.66 -1.99
CA HIS A 30 1.52 2.82 -2.64
C HIS A 30 2.87 3.17 -1.99
N PRO A 31 3.99 3.30 -2.73
CA PRO A 31 5.33 3.54 -2.17
C PRO A 31 5.47 4.82 -1.34
N ARG A 32 4.72 5.88 -1.66
CA ARG A 32 4.69 7.15 -0.92
C ARG A 32 3.71 7.21 0.27
N SER A 33 2.52 6.65 0.13
CA SER A 33 1.46 6.72 1.14
C SER A 33 1.57 5.61 2.18
N ASP A 34 2.00 4.41 1.79
CA ASP A 34 2.05 3.23 2.65
C ASP A 34 3.48 2.93 3.13
N GLN A 35 4.15 3.94 3.71
CA GLN A 35 5.56 3.80 4.15
C GLN A 35 5.73 2.73 5.23
N ASP A 36 4.77 2.60 6.14
CA ASP A 36 4.76 1.57 7.19
C ASP A 36 4.86 0.15 6.64
N PHE A 37 4.18 -0.13 5.52
CA PHE A 37 4.23 -1.44 4.88
C PHE A 37 5.66 -1.74 4.37
N TRP A 38 6.26 -0.79 3.66
CA TRP A 38 7.61 -0.95 3.10
C TRP A 38 8.69 -1.01 4.19
N ASN A 39 8.50 -0.32 5.31
CA ASN A 39 9.40 -0.37 6.44
C ASN A 39 9.30 -1.72 7.16
N LYS A 40 8.09 -2.23 7.40
CA LYS A 40 7.89 -3.59 7.95
C LYS A 40 8.49 -4.68 7.07
N TRP A 41 8.30 -4.59 5.75
CA TRP A 41 8.90 -5.55 4.81
C TRP A 41 10.44 -5.45 4.80
N ARG A 42 11.00 -4.23 4.86
CA ARG A 42 12.44 -4.04 5.02
C ARG A 42 12.96 -4.72 6.28
N GLU A 43 12.34 -4.49 7.43
CA GLU A 43 12.73 -5.11 8.70
C GLU A 43 12.61 -6.63 8.66
N PHE A 44 11.58 -7.14 7.99
CA PHE A 44 11.41 -8.58 7.76
C PHE A 44 12.59 -9.17 6.97
N GLU A 45 12.98 -8.57 5.85
CA GLU A 45 14.11 -9.07 5.04
C GLU A 45 15.46 -8.89 5.75
N VAL A 46 15.64 -7.84 6.57
CA VAL A 46 16.85 -7.68 7.39
C VAL A 46 16.96 -8.75 8.48
N GLN A 47 15.83 -9.14 9.09
CA GLN A 47 15.84 -10.11 10.19
C GLN A 47 15.85 -11.57 9.72
N ARG A 48 15.26 -11.88 8.56
CA ARG A 48 15.01 -13.26 8.12
C ARG A 48 15.47 -13.55 6.69
N GLY A 49 15.79 -12.53 5.90
CA GLY A 49 16.19 -12.65 4.51
C GLY A 49 17.70 -12.70 4.31
N ASN A 50 18.12 -12.59 3.06
CA ASN A 50 19.50 -12.48 2.63
C ASN A 50 19.66 -11.27 1.68
N GLU A 51 20.86 -11.08 1.13
CA GLU A 51 21.12 -9.95 0.24
C GLU A 51 20.26 -9.99 -1.03
N ASP A 52 20.05 -11.18 -1.60
CA ASP A 52 19.24 -11.36 -2.81
C ASP A 52 17.76 -11.03 -2.57
N THR A 53 17.16 -11.54 -1.50
CA THR A 53 15.74 -11.26 -1.18
C THR A 53 15.51 -9.80 -0.83
N PHE A 54 16.48 -9.17 -0.15
CA PHE A 54 16.43 -7.74 0.14
C PHE A 54 16.54 -6.90 -1.15
N ARG A 55 17.44 -7.25 -2.07
CA ARG A 55 17.56 -6.59 -3.38
C ARG A 55 16.29 -6.76 -4.20
N GLU A 56 15.65 -7.92 -4.15
CA GLU A 56 14.39 -8.18 -4.84
C GLU A 56 13.25 -7.32 -4.30
N MET A 57 13.13 -7.18 -2.97
CA MET A 57 12.16 -6.25 -2.36
C MET A 57 12.34 -4.81 -2.87
N LEU A 58 13.59 -4.33 -2.98
CA LEU A 58 13.88 -3.00 -3.53
C LEU A 58 13.55 -2.87 -5.02
N ARG A 59 13.67 -3.95 -5.80
CA ARG A 59 13.25 -3.98 -7.21
C ARG A 59 11.73 -3.87 -7.32
N ILE A 60 10.99 -4.65 -6.52
CA ILE A 60 9.53 -4.60 -6.49
C ILE A 60 9.06 -3.19 -6.09
N LYS A 61 9.64 -2.59 -5.05
CA LYS A 61 9.30 -1.22 -4.63
C LYS A 61 9.47 -0.20 -5.76
N ARG A 62 10.58 -0.28 -6.50
CA ARG A 62 10.85 0.61 -7.65
C ARG A 62 9.87 0.37 -8.79
N SER A 63 9.59 -0.90 -9.12
CA SER A 63 8.63 -1.28 -10.16
C SER A 63 7.23 -0.74 -9.85
N VAL A 64 6.73 -0.98 -8.63
CA VAL A 64 5.43 -0.46 -8.18
C VAL A 64 5.40 1.08 -8.23
N SER A 65 6.48 1.75 -7.82
CA SER A 65 6.58 3.20 -7.90
C SER A 65 6.50 3.71 -9.34
N ALA A 66 7.15 3.03 -10.28
CA ALA A 66 7.11 3.39 -11.70
C ALA A 66 5.73 3.14 -12.32
N SER A 67 5.09 2.00 -12.01
CA SER A 67 3.73 1.68 -12.47
C SER A 67 2.69 2.69 -12.00
N TYR A 68 2.86 3.28 -10.80
CA TYR A 68 1.94 4.29 -10.30
C TYR A 68 2.11 5.67 -10.95
N ILE A 69 3.33 5.99 -11.42
CA ILE A 69 3.58 7.19 -12.24
C ILE A 69 2.87 7.04 -13.60
N GLN A 70 2.83 5.82 -14.14
CA GLN A 70 2.15 5.51 -15.40
C GLN A 70 0.62 5.60 -15.30
N THR A 71 0.01 5.15 -14.19
CA THR A 71 -1.45 5.24 -14.01
C THR A 71 -1.94 6.67 -13.83
N HIS A 72 -1.15 7.55 -13.20
CA HIS A 72 -1.50 8.97 -13.06
C HIS A 72 -1.37 9.75 -14.39
N PHE A 73 -0.62 9.23 -15.37
CA PHE A 73 -0.52 9.84 -16.70
C PHE A 73 -1.63 9.37 -17.66
N ILE A 74 -2.21 8.17 -17.43
CA ILE A 74 -3.20 7.57 -18.35
C ILE A 74 -4.66 7.80 -17.90
N LEU A 75 -4.91 8.28 -16.68
CA LEU A 75 -6.27 8.69 -16.25
C LEU A 75 -6.27 10.11 -15.68
N PRO A 76 -6.57 11.14 -16.49
CA PRO A 76 -6.97 12.43 -15.96
C PRO A 76 -8.47 12.39 -15.68
N MET A 77 -8.97 11.55 -14.76
CA MET A 77 -10.34 11.72 -14.28
C MET A 77 -10.66 10.89 -13.04
N GLN A 78 -11.35 11.56 -12.12
CA GLN A 78 -12.05 11.03 -10.94
C GLN A 78 -11.24 10.91 -9.63
N LYS A 79 -11.01 12.05 -8.97
CA LYS A 79 -11.00 12.12 -7.49
C LYS A 79 -11.13 13.53 -6.88
N ASP A 80 -11.84 14.47 -7.54
CA ASP A 80 -12.11 15.80 -6.96
C ASP A 80 -13.54 16.32 -7.22
N GLN A 81 -14.54 15.44 -7.12
CA GLN A 81 -15.96 15.87 -7.21
C GLN A 81 -16.82 15.42 -6.01
N THR A 82 -16.39 14.46 -5.19
CA THR A 82 -17.28 13.89 -4.15
C THR A 82 -17.31 14.66 -2.83
N ASP A 83 -16.35 15.56 -2.56
CA ASP A 83 -16.29 16.24 -1.25
C ASP A 83 -17.02 17.59 -1.22
N LYS A 84 -17.32 18.16 -2.40
CA LYS A 84 -18.01 19.46 -2.52
C LYS A 84 -19.53 19.34 -2.45
N ALA A 85 -20.11 18.19 -2.82
CA ALA A 85 -21.56 17.98 -2.77
C ALA A 85 -22.08 17.80 -1.33
N VAL A 86 -21.37 17.05 -0.48
CA VAL A 86 -21.80 16.77 0.90
C VAL A 86 -21.80 18.03 1.79
N THR A 87 -20.92 18.99 1.51
CA THR A 87 -20.83 20.23 2.30
C THR A 87 -21.91 21.25 1.91
N ILE A 88 -22.36 21.25 0.64
CA ILE A 88 -23.44 22.14 0.20
C ILE A 88 -24.77 21.65 0.80
N GLU A 89 -25.08 20.35 0.74
CA GLU A 89 -26.34 19.82 1.28
C GLU A 89 -26.50 20.00 2.80
N ARG A 90 -25.41 19.94 3.57
CA ARG A 90 -25.45 20.23 5.02
C ARG A 90 -25.69 21.71 5.37
N LYS A 91 -25.38 22.64 4.47
CA LYS A 91 -25.64 24.07 4.68
C LYS A 91 -27.07 24.48 4.33
N VAL A 92 -27.72 23.81 3.38
CA VAL A 92 -29.10 24.15 2.97
C VAL A 92 -30.14 23.59 3.95
N GLY A 93 -29.84 22.52 4.69
CA GLY A 93 -30.77 21.87 5.62
C GLY A 93 -30.93 22.51 7.00
N PHE A 94 -30.23 23.59 7.32
CA PHE A 94 -30.36 24.31 8.61
C PHE A 94 -31.05 25.67 8.51
N ALA A 95 -31.60 26.02 7.34
CA ALA A 95 -32.28 27.29 7.10
C ALA A 95 -33.74 27.08 6.63
N SER A 96 -34.54 26.36 7.40
CA SER A 96 -35.99 26.60 7.45
C SER A 96 -36.53 26.25 8.84
N ALA A 97 -36.61 27.27 9.68
CA ALA A 97 -37.73 27.43 10.60
C ALA A 97 -39.02 27.64 9.79
#